data_AF-A0A183CC19-F1
#
_entry.id   AF-A0A183CC19-F1
#
_cell.length_a   1.000
_cell.length_b   1.000
_cell.length_c   1.000
_cell.angle_alpha   90.00
_cell.angle_beta   90.00
_cell.angle_gamma   90.00
#
_symmetry.space_group_name_H-M   'P 1'
#
loop_
_entity.id
_entity.type
_entity.pdbx_description
1 polymer ?
#
loop_
_entity_poly.entity_id
_entity_poly.type
_entity_poly.pdbx_seq_one_letter_code
_entity_poly.pdbx_strand_id
1 'polypeptide(L)'
;MKALLDELVPICAVWTPNLPEAAMFLGTQQAKDVTEMQKQCGALAKFGAKAVLLKGGHLLNSDACTDILLEADGAERFFGGKRLKVGAKNAHGTGCRLSSAIAVYLARGHGLGEAIQYAKRYVEQQISAN
;
A
#
# COMPACT_ATOMS: atom_id res chain seq x y z
N MET A 1 -13.32 14.38 -1.77
CA MET A 1 -11.86 14.21 -2.02
C MET A 1 -11.03 15.21 -1.23
N LYS A 2 -11.35 16.51 -1.29
CA LYS A 2 -10.64 17.57 -0.56
C LYS A 2 -10.43 17.28 0.94
N ALA A 3 -11.49 16.91 1.67
CA ALA A 3 -11.37 16.56 3.10
C ALA A 3 -10.40 15.39 3.38
N LEU A 4 -10.36 14.36 2.54
CA LEU A 4 -9.41 13.25 2.72
C LEU A 4 -7.96 13.74 2.59
N LEU A 5 -7.66 14.48 1.53
CA LEU A 5 -6.29 14.94 1.24
C LEU A 5 -5.85 16.05 2.18
N ASP A 6 -6.74 16.96 2.56
CA ASP A 6 -6.39 18.15 3.35
C ASP A 6 -6.45 17.89 4.85
N GLU A 7 -7.28 16.94 5.32
CA GLU A 7 -7.54 16.75 6.75
C GLU A 7 -7.06 15.39 7.27
N LEU A 8 -7.24 14.31 6.52
CA LEU A 8 -6.94 12.95 6.99
C LEU A 8 -5.53 12.47 6.61
N VAL A 9 -5.09 12.70 5.38
CA VAL A 9 -3.76 12.30 4.91
C VAL A 9 -2.64 12.92 5.77
N PRO A 10 -2.69 14.21 6.16
CA PRO A 10 -1.63 14.82 6.97
C PRO A 10 -1.49 14.24 8.39
N ILE A 11 -2.56 13.67 8.94
CA ILE A 11 -2.56 13.13 10.32
C ILE A 11 -2.34 11.62 10.39
N CYS A 12 -2.48 10.90 9.27
CA CYS A 12 -2.33 9.45 9.26
C CYS A 12 -0.86 9.03 9.47
N ALA A 13 -0.65 7.93 10.19
CA ALA A 13 0.68 7.33 10.35
C ALA A 13 1.19 6.74 9.03
N VAL A 14 0.30 6.14 8.25
CA VAL A 14 0.57 5.60 6.93
C VAL A 14 -0.67 5.70 6.06
N TRP A 15 -0.51 6.20 4.83
CA TRP A 15 -1.53 6.20 3.81
C TRP A 15 -1.31 5.02 2.86
N THR A 16 -2.34 4.22 2.57
CA THR A 16 -2.19 2.94 1.85
C THR A 16 -2.94 2.89 0.50
N PRO A 17 -2.71 3.79 -0.48
CA PRO A 17 -3.41 3.75 -1.76
C PRO A 17 -2.96 2.57 -2.64
N ASN A 18 -3.84 2.02 -3.47
CA ASN A 18 -3.47 1.14 -4.60
C ASN A 18 -3.17 1.96 -5.87
N LEU A 19 -2.71 1.31 -6.94
CA LEU A 19 -2.38 2.00 -8.19
C LEU A 19 -3.56 2.77 -8.82
N PRO A 20 -4.80 2.22 -8.94
CA PRO A 20 -5.94 3.00 -9.40
C PRO A 20 -6.26 4.23 -8.54
N GLU A 21 -6.23 4.07 -7.21
CA GLU A 21 -6.43 5.16 -6.24
C GLU A 21 -5.34 6.24 -6.41
N ALA A 22 -4.07 5.84 -6.52
CA ALA A 22 -2.94 6.74 -6.73
C ALA A 22 -3.08 7.57 -8.01
N ALA A 23 -3.42 6.92 -9.12
CA ALA A 23 -3.68 7.56 -10.40
C ALA A 23 -4.80 8.61 -10.28
N MET A 24 -5.90 8.26 -9.59
CA MET A 24 -7.02 9.15 -9.33
C MET A 24 -6.61 10.36 -8.49
N PHE A 25 -5.88 10.17 -7.38
CA PHE A 25 -5.43 11.28 -6.53
C PHE A 25 -4.46 12.23 -7.21
N LEU A 26 -3.61 11.69 -8.09
CA LEU A 26 -2.59 12.46 -8.81
C LEU A 26 -3.11 13.07 -10.12
N GLY A 27 -4.28 12.65 -10.61
CA GLY A 27 -4.75 13.01 -11.95
C GLY A 27 -3.84 12.48 -13.06
N THR A 28 -3.24 11.30 -12.87
CA THR A 28 -2.31 10.68 -13.83
C THR A 28 -2.81 9.29 -14.27
N GLN A 29 -2.11 8.67 -15.22
CA GLN A 29 -2.36 7.27 -15.58
C GLN A 29 -1.84 6.32 -14.50
N GLN A 30 -2.40 5.11 -14.42
CA GLN A 30 -1.88 4.08 -13.51
C GLN A 30 -0.42 3.75 -13.84
N ALA A 31 0.44 3.66 -12.82
CA ALA A 31 1.81 3.22 -13.00
C ALA A 31 1.86 1.80 -13.60
N LYS A 32 2.75 1.61 -14.58
CA LYS A 32 2.93 0.37 -15.34
C LYS A 32 4.18 -0.40 -14.94
N ASP A 33 5.11 0.27 -14.27
CA ASP A 33 6.35 -0.31 -13.77
C ASP A 33 6.75 0.27 -12.41
N VAL A 34 7.81 -0.29 -11.83
CA VAL A 34 8.32 0.12 -10.51
C VAL A 34 8.82 1.56 -10.51
N THR A 35 9.41 2.04 -11.61
CA THR A 35 9.92 3.41 -11.73
C THR A 35 8.77 4.42 -11.69
N GLU A 36 7.70 4.14 -12.42
CA GLU A 36 6.48 4.94 -12.37
C GLU A 36 5.81 4.87 -10.99
N MET A 37 5.83 3.71 -10.33
CA MET A 37 5.33 3.59 -8.96
C MET A 37 6.12 4.45 -7.98
N GLN A 38 7.45 4.46 -8.03
CA GLN A 38 8.28 5.31 -7.16
C GLN A 38 7.94 6.79 -7.37
N LYS A 39 7.78 7.22 -8.64
CA LYS A 39 7.36 8.60 -8.98
C LYS A 39 5.99 8.93 -8.39
N GLN A 40 5.02 8.02 -8.51
CA GLN A 40 3.69 8.22 -7.92
C GLN A 40 3.73 8.23 -6.40
N CYS A 41 4.50 7.34 -5.76
CA CYS A 41 4.66 7.28 -4.31
C CYS A 41 5.24 8.61 -3.77
N GLY A 42 6.29 9.12 -4.41
CA GLY A 42 6.87 10.42 -4.08
C GLY A 42 5.91 11.59 -4.32
N ALA A 43 5.09 11.56 -5.36
CA ALA A 43 4.08 12.58 -5.61
C ALA A 43 2.95 12.53 -4.56
N LEU A 44 2.53 11.33 -4.12
CA LEU A 44 1.53 11.15 -3.07
C LEU A 44 2.03 11.67 -1.73
N ALA A 45 3.31 11.48 -1.40
CA ALA A 45 3.90 11.97 -0.16
C ALA A 45 3.80 13.51 -0.03
N LYS A 46 3.74 14.24 -1.14
CA LYS A 46 3.57 15.71 -1.16
C LYS A 46 2.22 16.18 -0.64
N PHE A 47 1.24 15.29 -0.48
CA PHE A 47 -0.02 15.60 0.23
C PHE A 47 0.15 15.63 1.77
N GLY A 48 1.36 15.48 2.30
CA GLY A 48 1.65 15.63 3.72
C GLY A 48 1.58 14.34 4.54
N ALA A 49 1.48 13.18 3.88
CA ALA A 49 1.49 11.89 4.56
C ALA A 49 2.82 11.65 5.29
N LYS A 50 2.76 11.14 6.53
CA LYS A 50 3.97 10.72 7.27
C LYS A 50 4.66 9.52 6.64
N ALA A 51 3.88 8.65 6.01
CA ALA A 51 4.35 7.57 5.17
C ALA A 51 3.28 7.22 4.12
N VAL A 52 3.73 6.74 2.96
CA VAL A 52 2.87 6.22 1.89
C VAL A 52 3.27 4.79 1.59
N LEU A 53 2.33 3.85 1.74
CA LEU A 53 2.44 2.48 1.25
C LEU A 53 1.64 2.37 -0.06
N LEU A 54 2.30 2.59 -1.19
CA LEU A 54 1.70 2.41 -2.51
C LEU A 54 1.67 0.92 -2.85
N LYS A 55 0.45 0.37 -2.88
CA LYS A 55 0.24 -1.04 -3.18
C LYS A 55 0.27 -1.24 -4.70
N GLY A 56 1.31 -1.90 -5.20
CA GLY A 56 1.48 -2.14 -6.64
C GLY A 56 0.53 -3.20 -7.18
N GLY A 57 0.04 -4.09 -6.31
CA GLY A 57 -0.81 -5.19 -6.73
C GLY A 57 -0.17 -5.97 -7.89
N HIS A 58 -0.94 -6.19 -8.96
CA HIS A 58 -0.54 -6.95 -10.14
C HIS A 58 0.09 -6.07 -11.22
N LEU A 59 1.22 -5.43 -10.94
CA LEU A 59 2.01 -4.84 -12.03
C LEU A 59 2.20 -5.89 -13.14
N LEU A 60 1.79 -5.51 -14.35
CA LEU A 60 1.57 -6.41 -15.48
C LEU A 60 2.80 -7.32 -15.72
N ASN A 61 2.56 -8.63 -15.80
CA ASN A 61 3.54 -9.69 -16.10
C ASN A 61 4.57 -10.05 -15.03
N SER A 62 4.36 -9.62 -13.77
CA SER A 62 5.17 -10.08 -12.63
C SER A 62 4.48 -11.21 -11.86
N ASP A 63 5.23 -12.27 -11.51
CA ASP A 63 4.82 -13.29 -10.53
C ASP A 63 4.89 -12.79 -9.08
N ALA A 64 5.40 -11.57 -8.88
CA ALA A 64 5.50 -10.89 -7.59
C ALA A 64 4.57 -9.67 -7.52
N CYS A 65 3.89 -9.52 -6.38
CA CYS A 65 3.26 -8.27 -6.00
C CYS A 65 4.28 -7.42 -5.24
N THR A 66 4.55 -6.21 -5.71
CA THR A 66 5.50 -5.29 -5.06
C THR A 66 4.75 -4.08 -4.54
N ASP A 67 4.84 -3.82 -3.24
CA ASP A 67 4.39 -2.57 -2.64
C ASP A 67 5.61 -1.70 -2.29
N ILE A 68 5.46 -0.38 -2.34
CA ILE A 68 6.51 0.58 -2.00
C ILE A 68 6.08 1.38 -0.79
N LEU A 69 6.89 1.36 0.26
CA LEU A 69 6.79 2.28 1.39
C LEU A 69 7.77 3.43 1.19
N LEU A 70 7.26 4.66 1.28
CA LEU A 70 8.06 5.87 1.38
C LEU A 70 7.73 6.59 2.69
N GLU A 71 8.72 6.77 3.54
CA GLU A 71 8.60 7.51 4.82
C GLU A 71 9.00 8.97 4.64
N ALA A 72 8.55 9.85 5.53
CA ALA A 72 8.77 11.31 5.43
C ALA A 72 10.24 11.73 5.49
N ASP A 73 11.13 10.89 6.02
CA ASP A 73 12.58 11.09 6.02
C ASP A 73 13.25 10.69 4.69
N GLY A 74 12.47 10.22 3.72
CA GLY A 74 12.94 9.76 2.42
C GLY A 74 13.35 8.28 2.40
N ALA A 75 13.21 7.54 3.52
CA ALA A 75 13.48 6.12 3.53
C ALA A 75 12.46 5.38 2.65
N GLU A 76 12.99 4.62 1.68
CA GLU A 76 12.19 3.82 0.76
C GLU A 76 12.41 2.33 1.04
N ARG A 77 11.33 1.55 1.08
CA ARG A 77 11.38 0.09 1.25
C ARG A 77 10.41 -0.61 0.32
N PHE A 78 10.84 -1.73 -0.22
CA PHE A 78 10.02 -2.59 -1.07
C PHE A 78 9.51 -3.79 -0.28
N PHE A 79 8.24 -4.10 -0.47
CA PHE A 79 7.59 -5.26 0.12
C PHE A 79 7.10 -6.21 -0.98
N GLY A 80 7.86 -7.28 -1.19
CA GLY A 80 7.45 -8.37 -2.06
C GLY A 80 6.36 -9.24 -1.44
N GLY A 81 5.56 -9.88 -2.28
CA GLY A 81 4.60 -10.91 -1.92
C GLY A 81 4.35 -11.85 -3.09
N LYS A 82 3.89 -13.07 -2.79
CA LYS A 82 3.56 -14.04 -3.84
C LYS A 82 2.25 -13.66 -4.51
N ARG A 83 2.18 -13.79 -5.84
CA ARG A 83 0.92 -13.72 -6.55
C ARG A 83 0.05 -14.92 -6.17
N LEU A 84 -1.02 -14.68 -5.43
CA LEU A 84 -2.03 -15.69 -5.14
C LEU A 84 -3.09 -15.67 -6.23
N LYS A 85 -3.25 -16.78 -6.98
CA LYS A 85 -4.31 -16.93 -7.99
C LYS A 85 -5.63 -17.23 -7.29
N VAL A 86 -6.26 -16.20 -6.75
CA VAL A 86 -7.57 -16.32 -6.09
C VAL A 86 -8.69 -15.72 -6.93
N GLY A 87 -9.87 -16.33 -6.88
CA GLY A 87 -11.05 -15.84 -7.60
C GLY A 87 -11.49 -14.45 -7.13
N ALA A 88 -12.25 -13.73 -7.95
CA ALA A 88 -12.69 -12.36 -7.69
C ALA A 88 -13.39 -12.17 -6.33
N LYS A 89 -14.08 -13.21 -5.82
CA LYS A 89 -14.69 -13.22 -4.48
C LYS A 89 -13.68 -13.07 -3.34
N ASN A 90 -12.49 -13.66 -3.48
CA ASN A 90 -11.46 -13.67 -2.44
C ASN A 90 -10.52 -12.45 -2.53
N ALA A 91 -10.52 -11.75 -3.67
CA ALA A 91 -9.75 -10.51 -3.88
C ALA A 91 -10.43 -9.26 -3.27
N HIS A 92 -11.75 -9.29 -3.07
CA HIS A 92 -12.49 -8.20 -2.44
C HIS A 92 -12.12 -8.06 -0.95
N GLY A 93 -11.95 -6.82 -0.48
CA GLY A 93 -11.63 -6.53 0.93
C GLY A 93 -10.16 -6.76 1.35
N THR A 94 -9.29 -7.23 0.44
CA THR A 94 -7.85 -7.42 0.72
C THR A 94 -7.17 -6.13 1.17
N GLY A 95 -7.53 -4.99 0.57
CA GLY A 95 -7.05 -3.67 1.00
C GLY A 95 -7.45 -3.29 2.43
N CYS A 96 -8.71 -3.54 2.82
CA CYS A 96 -9.20 -3.26 4.17
C CYS A 96 -8.56 -4.19 5.22
N ARG A 97 -8.38 -5.48 4.88
CA ARG A 97 -7.68 -6.43 5.75
C ARG A 97 -6.23 -6.01 5.97
N LEU A 98 -5.55 -5.56 4.92
CA LEU A 98 -4.17 -5.09 5.01
C LEU A 98 -4.05 -3.85 5.91
N SER A 99 -4.84 -2.80 5.66
CA SER A 99 -4.77 -1.58 6.47
C SER A 99 -5.15 -1.83 7.94
N SER A 100 -6.16 -2.67 8.19
CA SER A 100 -6.56 -3.06 9.55
C SER A 100 -5.46 -3.84 10.26
N ALA A 101 -4.82 -4.78 9.58
CA ALA A 101 -3.71 -5.55 10.15
C ALA A 101 -2.49 -4.66 10.45
N ILE A 102 -2.16 -3.70 9.57
CA ILE A 102 -1.10 -2.72 9.82
C ILE A 102 -1.41 -1.93 11.11
N ALA A 103 -2.63 -1.40 11.23
CA ALA A 103 -3.06 -0.66 12.42
C ALA A 103 -2.94 -1.49 13.71
N VAL A 104 -3.31 -2.77 13.67
CA VAL A 104 -3.16 -3.69 14.81
C VAL A 104 -1.70 -3.89 15.19
N TYR A 105 -0.81 -4.14 14.24
CA TYR A 105 0.62 -4.33 14.55
C TYR A 105 1.29 -3.04 15.04
N LEU A 106 0.91 -1.87 14.50
CA LEU A 106 1.34 -0.59 15.04
C LEU A 106 0.88 -0.39 16.48
N ALA A 107 -0.39 -0.70 16.79
CA ALA A 107 -0.93 -0.62 18.15
C ALA A 107 -0.24 -1.58 19.14
N ARG A 108 0.37 -2.66 18.65
CA ARG A 108 1.19 -3.59 19.44
C ARG A 108 2.63 -3.12 19.66
N GLY A 109 3.00 -1.94 19.17
CA GLY A 109 4.33 -1.35 19.37
C GLY A 109 5.38 -1.74 18.33
N HIS A 110 4.99 -2.40 17.23
CA HIS A 110 5.91 -2.72 16.14
C HIS A 110 6.26 -1.47 15.32
N GLY A 111 7.48 -1.44 14.75
CA GLY A 111 7.84 -0.42 13.77
C GLY A 111 7.02 -0.54 12.49
N LEU A 112 6.88 0.56 11.74
CA LEU A 112 6.01 0.61 10.54
C LEU A 112 6.37 -0.47 9.50
N GLY A 113 7.65 -0.63 9.19
CA GLY A 113 8.09 -1.66 8.25
C GLY A 113 7.77 -3.09 8.72
N GLU A 114 7.93 -3.37 10.01
CA GLU A 114 7.56 -4.68 10.58
C GLU A 114 6.05 -4.90 10.55
N ALA A 115 5.27 -3.88 10.93
CA ALA A 115 3.82 -3.93 10.90
C ALA A 115 3.28 -4.24 9.49
N ILE A 116 3.85 -3.62 8.46
CA ILE A 116 3.52 -3.91 7.05
C ILE A 116 3.90 -5.35 6.68
N GLN A 117 5.10 -5.79 7.04
CA GLN A 117 5.56 -7.14 6.75
C GLN A 117 4.67 -8.22 7.40
N TYR A 118 4.26 -8.01 8.66
CA TYR A 118 3.36 -8.93 9.36
C TYR A 118 1.94 -8.88 8.81
N ALA A 119 1.43 -7.68 8.47
CA ALA A 119 0.12 -7.53 7.87
C ALA A 119 0.02 -8.22 6.49
N LYS A 120 1.05 -8.11 5.66
CA LYS A 120 1.10 -8.82 4.36
C LYS A 120 1.03 -10.33 4.57
N ARG A 121 1.85 -10.89 5.46
CA ARG A 121 1.84 -12.33 5.79
C ARG A 121 0.47 -12.79 6.29
N TYR A 122 -0.16 -12.01 7.16
CA TYR A 122 -1.50 -12.30 7.67
C TYR A 122 -2.54 -12.36 6.54
N VAL A 123 -2.55 -11.34 5.66
CA VAL A 123 -3.48 -11.30 4.52
C VAL A 123 -3.22 -12.44 3.54
N GLU A 124 -1.96 -12.76 3.24
CA GLU A 124 -1.59 -13.89 2.38
C GLU A 124 -2.10 -15.23 2.94
N GLN A 125 -1.98 -15.46 4.25
CA GLN A 125 -2.50 -16.65 4.91
C GLN A 125 -4.03 -16.74 4.82
N GLN A 126 -4.73 -15.63 5.06
CA GLN A 126 -6.20 -15.58 4.99
C GLN A 126 -6.72 -15.81 3.56
N ILE A 127 -5.98 -15.34 2.56
CA ILE A 127 -6.33 -15.55 1.15
C ILE A 127 -6.01 -16.99 0.71
N SER A 128 -4.94 -17.60 1.23
CA SER A 128 -4.51 -18.96 0.86
C SER A 128 -5.27 -20.07 1.59
N ALA A 129 -5.86 -19.78 2.76
CA ALA A 129 -6.61 -20.74 3.57
C ALA A 129 -8.09 -20.87 3.16
N ASN A 130 -8.53 -20.17 2.10
CA ASN A 130 -9.88 -20.18 1.55
C ASN A 130 -9.85 -20.53 0.05
#